data_AF-A0A923NBF2-F1
#
_entry.id   AF-A0A923NBF2-F1
#
_cell.length_a   1.000
_cell.length_b   1.000
_cell.length_c   1.000
_cell.angle_alpha   90.00
_cell.angle_beta   90.00
_cell.angle_gamma   90.00
#
_symmetry.space_group_name_H-M   'P 1'
#
loop_
_entity.id
_entity.type
_entity.pdbx_description
1 polymer ?
#
loop_
_entity_poly.entity_id
_entity_poly.type
_entity_poly.pdbx_seq_one_letter_code
_entity_poly.pdbx_strand_id
1 'polypeptide(L)'
;MGHIITTVNASYDPNKLFKNQTWVRFANGRTLVGVDDSDTSFDTVEKTGGAKTVKLTESEMPAHSGHMYTNTGSAWGGNTARYLSSDKLTAYGSAARGWNVYNGNEAQPAGRDQGGNKAHNNLQPYITVYFWKRIA
;
A
#
# COMPACT_ATOMS: atom_id res chain seq x y z
N MET A 1 -22.82 -5.96 29.41
CA MET A 1 -22.08 -4.72 29.07
C MET A 1 -21.33 -4.98 27.76
N GLY A 2 -20.95 -3.95 26.99
CA GLY A 2 -20.28 -4.12 25.68
C GLY A 2 -21.19 -4.01 24.45
N HIS A 3 -22.49 -3.73 24.61
CA HIS A 3 -23.39 -3.50 23.49
C HIS A 3 -22.91 -2.31 22.65
N ILE A 4 -23.02 -2.44 21.33
CA ILE A 4 -22.72 -1.38 20.37
C ILE A 4 -24.03 -0.92 19.75
N ILE A 5 -24.24 0.39 19.69
CA ILE A 5 -25.35 1.01 18.96
C ILE A 5 -24.80 1.95 17.91
N THR A 6 -25.54 2.10 16.81
CA THR A 6 -25.19 2.96 15.69
C THR A 6 -26.23 4.06 15.49
N THR A 7 -25.80 5.24 15.04
CA THR A 7 -26.69 6.36 14.74
C THR A 7 -26.06 7.31 13.72
N VAL A 8 -26.88 7.95 12.90
CA VAL A 8 -26.47 9.07 12.03
C VAL A 8 -26.74 10.43 12.67
N ASN A 9 -27.46 10.47 13.80
CA ASN A 9 -27.81 11.72 14.48
C ASN A 9 -26.64 12.20 15.35
N ALA A 10 -26.04 13.33 14.99
CA ALA A 10 -24.91 13.91 15.72
C ALA A 10 -25.25 14.32 17.16
N SER A 11 -26.51 14.70 17.42
CA SER A 11 -27.00 15.11 18.74
C SER A 11 -27.44 13.94 19.62
N TYR A 12 -27.44 12.71 19.08
CA TYR A 12 -27.79 11.53 19.86
C TYR A 12 -26.69 11.21 20.89
N ASP A 13 -27.07 11.22 22.16
CA ASP A 13 -26.21 10.88 23.30
C ASP A 13 -26.93 9.84 24.19
N PRO A 14 -26.52 8.57 24.16
CA PRO A 14 -27.15 7.51 24.94
C PRO A 14 -26.99 7.71 26.45
N ASN A 15 -25.98 8.46 26.92
CA ASN A 15 -25.85 8.79 28.35
C ASN A 15 -26.99 9.70 28.83
N LYS A 16 -27.58 10.50 27.94
CA LYS A 16 -28.73 11.35 28.27
C LYS A 16 -30.04 10.57 28.31
N LEU A 17 -30.16 9.50 27.53
CA LEU A 17 -31.37 8.69 27.40
C LEU A 17 -31.41 7.56 28.44
N PHE A 18 -30.30 6.86 28.61
CA PHE A 18 -30.18 5.73 29.53
C PHE A 18 -29.44 6.16 30.79
N LYS A 19 -30.19 6.73 31.76
CA LYS A 19 -29.62 7.36 32.96
C LYS A 19 -28.76 6.45 33.84
N ASN A 20 -28.97 5.13 33.76
CA ASN A 20 -28.23 4.13 34.54
C ASN A 20 -27.19 3.39 33.70
N GLN A 21 -26.80 3.93 32.54
CA GLN A 21 -25.81 3.33 31.65
C GLN A 21 -24.71 4.34 31.32
N THR A 22 -23.52 3.84 31.04
CA THR A 22 -22.39 4.67 30.58
C THR A 22 -21.94 4.21 29.21
N TRP A 23 -21.84 5.15 28.29
CA TRP A 23 -21.54 4.92 26.89
C TRP A 23 -20.40 5.81 26.42
N VAL A 24 -19.51 5.25 25.62
CA VAL A 24 -18.39 5.98 24.98
C VAL A 24 -18.44 5.83 23.47
N ARG A 25 -17.91 6.82 22.73
CA ARG A 25 -17.73 6.70 21.27
C ARG A 25 -16.83 5.50 20.97
N PHE A 26 -17.19 4.74 19.94
CA PHE A 26 -16.50 3.52 19.56
C PHE A 26 -16.09 3.53 18.09
N ALA A 27 -15.01 2.82 17.75
CA ALA A 27 -14.55 2.62 16.37
C ALA A 27 -14.43 3.90 15.53
N ASN A 28 -14.04 5.03 16.12
CA ASN A 28 -13.86 6.29 15.38
C ASN A 28 -12.88 6.10 14.21
N GLY A 29 -13.36 6.39 12.99
CA GLY A 29 -12.59 6.25 11.75
C GLY A 29 -12.28 4.79 11.34
N ARG A 30 -13.03 3.82 11.87
CA ARG A 30 -12.84 2.38 11.60
C ARG A 30 -14.17 1.73 11.21
N THR A 31 -14.09 0.68 10.39
CA THR A 31 -15.22 -0.21 10.11
C THR A 31 -15.22 -1.34 11.14
N LEU A 32 -16.41 -1.80 11.53
CA LEU A 32 -16.54 -2.96 12.40
C LEU A 32 -16.31 -4.24 11.61
N VAL A 33 -15.49 -5.13 12.14
CA VAL A 33 -15.29 -6.50 11.65
C VAL A 33 -15.77 -7.44 12.74
N GLY A 34 -16.53 -8.47 12.36
CA GLY A 34 -16.95 -9.51 13.30
C GLY A 34 -15.74 -10.27 13.83
N VAL A 35 -15.78 -10.64 15.11
CA VAL A 35 -14.76 -11.54 15.66
C VAL A 35 -14.91 -12.90 14.99
N ASP A 36 -13.79 -13.46 14.58
CA ASP A 36 -13.68 -14.81 14.05
C ASP A 36 -12.61 -15.54 14.85
N ASP A 37 -13.02 -16.42 15.77
CA ASP A 37 -12.13 -17.17 16.66
C ASP A 37 -11.16 -18.09 15.90
N SER A 38 -11.40 -18.33 14.61
CA SER A 38 -10.56 -19.15 13.74
C SER A 38 -9.55 -18.36 12.89
N ASP A 39 -9.72 -17.03 12.80
CA ASP A 39 -8.83 -16.15 12.05
C ASP A 39 -8.00 -15.29 13.01
N THR A 40 -6.69 -15.55 13.06
CA THR A 40 -5.74 -14.77 13.89
C THR A 40 -5.73 -13.28 13.58
N SER A 41 -6.28 -12.83 12.44
CA SER A 41 -6.43 -11.41 12.10
C SER A 41 -7.58 -10.75 12.86
N PHE A 42 -8.60 -11.53 13.27
CA PHE A 42 -9.86 -11.06 13.86
C PHE A 42 -10.30 -11.84 15.11
N ASP A 43 -9.39 -12.62 15.71
CA ASP A 43 -9.59 -13.53 16.85
C ASP A 43 -9.94 -12.89 18.20
N THR A 44 -9.91 -11.56 18.32
CA THR A 44 -10.08 -10.88 19.60
C THR A 44 -10.93 -9.62 19.46
N VAL A 45 -11.81 -9.40 20.43
CA VAL A 45 -12.65 -8.20 20.49
C VAL A 45 -11.78 -6.94 20.55
N GLU A 46 -12.22 -5.89 19.85
CA GLU A 46 -11.56 -4.57 19.86
C GLU A 46 -10.13 -4.54 19.31
N LYS A 47 -9.67 -5.62 18.69
CA LYS A 47 -8.43 -5.61 17.89
C LYS A 47 -8.55 -4.57 16.78
N THR A 48 -7.46 -3.85 16.54
CA THR A 48 -7.43 -2.77 15.54
C THR A 48 -6.37 -3.06 14.47
N GLY A 49 -6.64 -2.60 13.26
CA GLY A 49 -5.74 -2.75 12.12
C GLY A 49 -6.23 -1.95 10.92
N GLY A 50 -5.68 -2.29 9.76
CA GLY A 50 -6.01 -1.66 8.48
C GLY A 50 -5.22 -0.37 8.20
N ALA A 51 -5.25 0.06 6.94
CA ALA A 51 -4.59 1.26 6.46
C ALA A 51 -5.47 2.00 5.45
N LYS A 52 -5.51 3.34 5.53
CA LYS A 52 -6.25 4.18 4.57
C LYS A 52 -5.56 4.27 3.21
N THR A 53 -4.23 4.17 3.20
CA THR A 53 -3.40 4.20 2.01
C THR A 53 -2.35 3.10 2.09
N VAL A 54 -2.00 2.51 0.95
CA VAL A 54 -1.00 1.44 0.84
C VAL A 54 0.03 1.85 -0.19
N LYS A 55 1.32 1.73 0.15
CA LYS A 55 2.43 1.89 -0.78
C LYS A 55 3.01 0.49 -1.05
N LEU A 56 2.97 0.08 -2.31
CA LEU A 56 3.54 -1.20 -2.72
C LEU A 56 5.05 -1.23 -2.49
N THR A 57 5.51 -2.40 -2.05
CA THR A 57 6.89 -2.82 -1.95
C THR A 57 7.25 -3.74 -3.11
N GLU A 58 8.55 -3.97 -3.34
CA GLU A 58 8.98 -4.89 -4.39
C GLU A 58 8.45 -6.32 -4.19
N SER A 59 8.33 -6.77 -2.92
CA SER A 59 7.79 -8.09 -2.58
C SER A 59 6.30 -8.25 -2.87
N GLU A 60 5.56 -7.16 -3.04
CA GLU A 60 4.13 -7.19 -3.36
C GLU A 60 3.85 -7.19 -4.87
N MET A 61 4.89 -7.07 -5.70
CA MET A 61 4.76 -7.14 -7.16
C MET A 61 4.74 -8.59 -7.65
N PRO A 62 3.82 -8.96 -8.56
CA PRO A 62 3.88 -10.25 -9.25
C PRO A 62 5.22 -10.44 -9.98
N ALA A 63 5.68 -11.68 -10.05
CA ALA A 63 6.86 -12.02 -10.84
C ALA A 63 6.62 -11.65 -12.32
N HIS A 64 7.56 -10.90 -12.89
CA HIS A 64 7.53 -10.50 -14.29
C HIS A 64 8.95 -10.51 -14.87
N SER A 65 9.07 -10.86 -16.15
CA SER A 65 10.34 -11.01 -16.86
C SER A 65 10.61 -9.81 -17.79
N GLY A 66 11.82 -9.76 -18.36
CA GLY A 66 12.20 -8.70 -19.30
C GLY A 66 12.92 -7.52 -18.65
N HIS A 67 13.22 -7.62 -17.35
CA HIS A 67 14.10 -6.67 -16.67
C HIS A 67 15.55 -6.87 -17.08
N MET A 68 16.24 -5.76 -17.30
CA MET A 68 17.69 -5.75 -17.35
C MET A 68 18.22 -5.44 -15.95
N TYR A 69 19.11 -6.28 -15.44
CA TYR A 69 19.80 -5.99 -14.20
C TYR A 69 20.65 -4.72 -14.38
N THR A 70 20.53 -3.78 -13.44
CA THR A 70 21.47 -2.66 -13.35
C THR A 70 22.81 -3.18 -12.83
N ASN A 71 23.91 -2.70 -13.38
CA ASN A 71 25.26 -3.09 -12.96
C ASN A 71 25.71 -2.35 -11.67
N THR A 72 24.84 -2.26 -10.66
CA THR A 72 25.13 -1.55 -9.40
C THR A 72 25.73 -2.43 -8.32
N GLY A 73 26.17 -3.64 -8.66
CA GLY A 73 26.86 -4.54 -7.73
C GLY A 73 27.87 -5.42 -8.44
N SER A 74 29.16 -5.07 -8.30
CA SER A 74 30.31 -5.86 -8.76
C SER A 74 30.41 -7.28 -8.17
N ALA A 75 29.42 -7.73 -7.39
CA ALA A 75 29.37 -9.06 -6.77
C ALA A 75 28.69 -10.13 -7.65
N TRP A 76 27.93 -9.72 -8.68
CA TRP A 76 27.46 -10.63 -9.72
C TRP A 76 28.11 -10.17 -11.01
N GLY A 77 29.32 -10.68 -11.28
CA GLY A 77 30.14 -10.32 -12.44
C GLY A 77 29.24 -9.96 -13.61
N GLY A 78 29.14 -8.63 -13.87
CA GLY A 78 28.15 -8.08 -14.77
C GLY A 78 28.21 -8.90 -16.04
N ASN A 79 27.08 -9.47 -16.47
CA ASN A 79 27.06 -10.24 -17.69
C ASN A 79 27.22 -9.23 -18.84
N THR A 80 28.47 -8.90 -19.17
CA THR A 80 28.89 -8.01 -20.25
C THR A 80 28.31 -8.43 -21.59
N ALA A 81 27.78 -9.66 -21.72
CA ALA A 81 27.04 -10.11 -22.89
C ALA A 81 25.65 -9.46 -23.05
N ARG A 82 25.15 -8.69 -22.07
CA ARG A 82 23.85 -7.98 -22.17
C ARG A 82 23.96 -6.51 -22.58
N TYR A 83 25.15 -5.93 -22.54
CA TYR A 83 25.44 -4.61 -23.08
C TYR A 83 26.10 -4.77 -24.45
N LEU A 84 25.63 -4.03 -25.44
CA LEU A 84 26.27 -4.01 -26.75
C LEU A 84 27.27 -2.86 -26.77
N SER A 85 28.40 -3.08 -27.44
CA SER A 85 29.34 -1.99 -27.75
C SER A 85 28.61 -0.90 -28.54
N SER A 86 28.91 0.35 -28.24
CA SER A 86 28.50 1.53 -29.02
C SER A 86 28.82 1.40 -30.52
N ASP A 87 29.81 0.59 -30.89
CA ASP A 87 30.20 0.39 -32.30
C ASP A 87 29.28 -0.62 -33.02
N LYS A 88 28.49 -1.41 -32.27
CA LYS A 88 27.50 -2.36 -32.80
C LYS A 88 26.10 -1.77 -32.85
N LEU A 89 25.83 -0.74 -32.08
CA LEU A 89 24.59 0.02 -32.10
C LEU A 89 24.87 1.37 -32.75
N THR A 90 24.53 1.56 -34.01
CA THR A 90 24.88 2.79 -34.74
C THR A 90 23.93 3.98 -34.49
N ALA A 91 22.86 3.77 -33.71
CA ALA A 91 21.88 4.79 -33.33
C ALA A 91 21.72 4.87 -31.80
N TYR A 92 22.74 5.42 -31.13
CA TYR A 92 22.79 5.68 -29.69
C TYR A 92 23.05 7.17 -29.44
N GLY A 93 22.59 7.69 -28.31
CA GLY A 93 22.79 9.10 -27.98
C GLY A 93 22.29 9.44 -26.58
N SER A 94 22.64 10.62 -26.08
CA SER A 94 22.24 11.10 -24.75
C SER A 94 20.76 11.49 -24.63
N ALA A 95 20.00 11.43 -25.73
CA ALA A 95 18.61 11.87 -25.79
C ALA A 95 17.68 10.83 -26.46
N ALA A 96 16.91 10.12 -25.63
CA ALA A 96 15.59 9.54 -25.91
C ALA A 96 15.37 8.68 -27.18
N ARG A 97 16.41 8.10 -27.79
CA ARG A 97 16.26 7.13 -28.89
C ARG A 97 17.07 5.85 -28.64
N GLY A 98 16.36 4.78 -28.31
CA GLY A 98 16.87 3.40 -28.32
C GLY A 98 17.80 3.04 -27.16
N TRP A 99 18.99 3.66 -27.11
CA TRP A 99 20.10 3.24 -26.24
C TRP A 99 20.81 4.44 -25.61
N ASN A 100 21.08 4.35 -24.30
CA ASN A 100 21.87 5.30 -23.53
C ASN A 100 23.32 4.78 -23.37
N VAL A 101 24.30 5.68 -23.43
CA VAL A 101 25.68 5.37 -23.02
C VAL A 101 25.72 5.26 -21.49
N TYR A 102 26.12 4.12 -20.96
CA TYR A 102 26.18 3.87 -19.52
C TYR A 102 27.57 4.19 -18.94
N ASN A 103 28.63 3.65 -19.56
CA ASN A 103 30.00 3.85 -19.12
C ASN A 103 30.99 3.66 -20.29
N GLY A 104 31.67 4.72 -20.73
CA GLY A 104 32.58 4.66 -21.87
C GLY A 104 31.90 4.20 -23.16
N ASN A 105 32.29 3.02 -23.66
CA ASN A 105 31.79 2.42 -24.91
C ASN A 105 30.63 1.42 -24.69
N GLU A 106 30.09 1.33 -23.48
CA GLU A 106 28.94 0.46 -23.16
C GLU A 106 27.61 1.18 -23.39
N ALA A 107 26.73 0.58 -24.18
CA ALA A 107 25.38 1.06 -24.42
C ALA A 107 24.33 0.11 -23.79
N GLN A 108 23.29 0.70 -23.19
CA GLN A 108 22.15 0.00 -22.59
C GLN A 108 20.82 0.53 -23.13
N PRO A 109 19.72 -0.24 -23.15
CA PRO A 109 18.44 0.28 -23.59
C PRO A 109 18.04 1.49 -22.76
N ALA A 110 17.53 2.51 -23.44
CA ALA A 110 17.00 3.69 -22.79
C ALA A 110 15.66 3.35 -22.10
N GLY A 111 15.75 2.94 -20.84
CA GLY A 111 14.59 2.79 -19.94
C GLY A 111 14.35 4.07 -19.13
N ARG A 112 13.11 4.26 -18.69
CA ARG A 112 12.78 5.22 -17.63
C ARG A 112 11.88 4.52 -16.63
N ASP A 113 12.07 4.80 -15.35
CA ASP A 113 11.16 4.33 -14.32
C ASP A 113 9.77 4.91 -14.62
N GLN A 114 8.78 4.02 -14.68
CA GLN A 114 7.40 4.38 -14.92
C GLN A 114 6.57 4.03 -13.70
N GLY A 115 5.86 5.02 -13.17
CA GLY A 115 5.08 4.90 -11.95
C GLY A 115 5.32 6.08 -11.03
N GLY A 116 4.39 6.30 -10.09
CA GLY A 116 4.51 7.41 -9.14
C GLY A 116 5.28 7.07 -7.87
N ASN A 117 5.44 5.78 -7.57
CA ASN A 117 5.90 5.28 -6.26
C ASN A 117 5.16 5.96 -5.07
N LYS A 118 3.89 6.33 -5.29
CA LYS A 118 3.02 6.96 -4.31
C LYS A 118 2.07 5.92 -3.75
N ALA A 119 1.68 6.09 -2.50
CA ALA A 119 0.63 5.26 -1.91
C ALA A 119 -0.70 5.49 -2.65
N HIS A 120 -1.45 4.42 -2.88
CA HIS A 120 -2.80 4.50 -3.41
C HIS A 120 -3.83 4.54 -2.27
N ASN A 121 -5.02 5.08 -2.56
CA ASN A 121 -6.15 5.00 -1.66
C ASN A 121 -6.59 3.53 -1.48
N ASN A 122 -6.89 3.15 -0.24
CA ASN A 122 -7.44 1.84 0.12
C ASN A 122 -8.82 1.95 0.81
N LEU A 123 -9.41 3.15 0.81
CA LEU A 123 -10.78 3.34 1.27
C LEU A 123 -11.76 2.91 0.19
N GLN A 124 -12.52 1.85 0.48
CA GLN A 124 -13.74 1.52 -0.26
C GLN A 124 -14.76 2.68 -0.13
N PRO A 125 -15.73 2.83 -1.05
CA PRO A 125 -16.85 3.74 -0.85
C PRO A 125 -17.51 3.53 0.53
N TYR A 126 -17.69 4.59 1.30
CA TYR A 126 -18.21 4.50 2.67
C TYR A 126 -19.19 5.62 2.99
N ILE A 127 -20.02 5.37 4.00
CA ILE A 127 -20.82 6.39 4.70
C ILE A 127 -20.48 6.32 6.19
N THR A 128 -20.25 7.48 6.81
CA THR A 128 -19.88 7.53 8.22
C THR A 128 -21.11 7.54 9.11
N VAL A 129 -21.09 6.69 10.13
CA VAL A 129 -22.06 6.67 11.22
C VAL A 129 -21.33 6.78 12.54
N TYR A 130 -22.05 7.12 13.59
CA TYR A 130 -21.53 7.11 14.94
C TYR A 130 -21.78 5.77 15.62
N PHE A 131 -20.73 5.17 16.18
CA PHE A 131 -20.87 4.02 17.08
C PHE A 131 -20.71 4.45 18.54
N TRP A 132 -21.50 3.84 19.42
CA TRP A 132 -21.37 3.96 20.86
C TRP A 132 -21.26 2.57 21.50
N LYS A 133 -20.35 2.40 22.45
CA LYS A 133 -20.17 1.16 23.24
C LYS A 133 -20.58 1.40 24.70
N ARG A 134 -21.43 0.53 25.24
CA ARG A 134 -21.81 0.57 26.66
C ARG A 134 -20.71 -0.04 27.53
N ILE A 135 -20.17 0.74 28.46
CA ILE A 135 -19.07 0.34 29.35
C ILE A 135 -19.50 0.13 30.80
N ALA A 136 -20.70 0.58 31.18
CA ALA A 136 -21.38 0.26 32.44
C ALA A 136 -22.89 0.20 32.20
#